data_AF-A0A2V9P158-F1
#
_entry.id   AF-A0A2V9P158-F1
#
_cell.length_a   1.000
_cell.length_b   1.000
_cell.length_c   1.000
_cell.angle_alpha   90.00
_cell.angle_beta   90.00
_cell.angle_gamma   90.00
#
_symmetry.space_group_name_H-M   'P 1'
#
loop_
_entity.id
_entity.type
_entity.pdbx_description
1 polymer ?
#
loop_
_entity_poly.entity_id
_entity_poly.type
_entity_poly.pdbx_seq_one_letter_code
_entity_poly.pdbx_strand_id
1 'polypeptide(L)'
;MLMLTRNPTNHQTDATAIYNSPNPRMHLPSRARLVCCVIALLAFVSIAHAADWRQLAAQLSSKIAAATGPDVIALDIANRSSISAAEVENIRRNLADMLANSGVRVWQPEQAAGSVKVTLSESLQNYVWVAEVRQGTNELSVVMVSMPRPESTTSAQNSLPLTLHATTLLSQPDPILDIAVIEGSPRRMMVLGGNSVTPYEFRDGHWLPGQPLAINHARPLPRDLRGRIVLRKDHLFDAYLPGQVCHSTNAAPLGMTCAGSDDPWPLQVEDSAVSAFFAPARNFFTGALVPGIGQQKSAPSFYSAAAVPRDKYALWVLTGVDGQLHLLDGINQQTLTKIRWGSDLAAIHVLCRVGSQVLASSAGNDSPDTVQAFEFPDREPVAVSQKLELNGNVTALWTAQNGQNAIAVFRDADNENYEADLLNLACGQ
;
A
#
# COMPACT_ATOMS: atom_id res chain seq x y z
N MET A 1 15.24 61.44 -3.71
CA MET A 1 14.68 60.63 -2.60
C MET A 1 13.40 60.02 -3.12
N LEU A 2 13.50 58.88 -3.80
CA LEU A 2 12.42 58.23 -4.54
C LEU A 2 12.09 56.91 -3.83
N MET A 3 10.84 56.78 -3.41
CA MET A 3 10.26 55.55 -2.87
C MET A 3 10.18 54.49 -3.98
N LEU A 4 10.63 53.27 -3.67
CA LEU A 4 10.35 52.07 -4.44
C LEU A 4 9.73 51.03 -3.52
N THR A 5 8.51 50.64 -3.90
CA THR A 5 7.66 49.57 -3.38
C THR A 5 8.31 48.19 -3.54
N ARG A 6 8.16 47.29 -2.56
CA ARG A 6 8.42 45.86 -2.73
C ARG A 6 7.26 45.02 -2.14
N ASN A 7 6.64 44.23 -3.01
CA ASN A 7 5.62 43.21 -2.73
C ASN A 7 6.10 42.16 -1.72
N PRO A 8 5.21 41.60 -0.86
CA PRO A 8 5.47 40.35 -0.17
C PRO A 8 5.12 39.16 -1.08
N THR A 9 6.06 38.24 -1.18
CA THR A 9 5.93 36.93 -1.82
C THR A 9 5.02 36.01 -1.02
N ASN A 10 4.09 35.35 -1.73
CA ASN A 10 3.27 34.23 -1.25
C ASN A 10 4.17 33.15 -0.60
N HIS A 11 3.92 32.87 0.68
CA HIS A 11 4.41 31.65 1.32
C HIS A 11 3.49 30.49 0.93
N GLN A 12 4.06 29.58 0.15
CA GLN A 12 3.56 28.24 -0.12
C GLN A 12 3.53 27.47 1.21
N THR A 13 2.34 27.02 1.62
CA THR A 13 2.16 26.20 2.81
C THR A 13 2.77 24.82 2.56
N ASP A 14 3.88 24.53 3.26
CA ASP A 14 4.50 23.22 3.31
C ASP A 14 3.50 22.19 3.84
N ALA A 15 3.21 21.17 3.04
CA ALA A 15 2.52 19.97 3.49
C ALA A 15 3.46 19.24 4.46
N THR A 16 3.16 19.29 5.76
CA THR A 16 3.92 18.57 6.79
C THR A 16 3.75 17.06 6.57
N ALA A 17 4.86 16.38 6.34
CA ALA A 17 4.92 14.92 6.32
C ALA A 17 4.39 14.37 7.66
N ILE A 18 3.39 13.48 7.61
CA ILE A 18 2.77 12.94 8.81
C ILE A 18 3.40 11.58 9.11
N TYR A 19 4.56 11.63 9.73
CA TYR A 19 5.20 10.46 10.32
C TYR A 19 4.44 10.07 11.60
N ASN A 20 4.14 8.78 11.81
CA ASN A 20 3.68 8.34 13.13
C ASN A 20 4.75 8.66 14.16
N SER A 21 4.35 8.85 15.41
CA SER A 21 5.28 9.37 16.41
C SER A 21 6.55 8.51 16.54
N PRO A 22 7.75 9.10 16.53
CA PRO A 22 9.00 8.35 16.70
C PRO A 22 9.03 7.63 18.05
N ASN A 23 9.71 6.48 18.13
CA ASN A 23 9.91 5.75 19.38
C ASN A 23 10.47 6.69 20.49
N PRO A 24 9.70 6.98 21.56
CA PRO A 24 10.00 8.10 22.44
C PRO A 24 11.12 7.85 23.45
N ARG A 25 11.60 6.60 23.64
CA ARG A 25 12.64 6.29 24.65
C ARG A 25 14.04 6.14 24.08
N MET A 26 14.49 7.14 23.32
CA MET A 26 15.92 7.36 23.06
C MET A 26 16.47 8.77 23.34
N HIS A 27 15.73 9.73 23.93
CA HIS A 27 16.33 10.92 24.57
C HIS A 27 15.49 11.51 25.71
N LEU A 28 16.17 12.15 26.67
CA LEU A 28 15.60 12.97 27.75
C LEU A 28 15.07 14.34 27.25
N PRO A 29 14.16 15.01 28.00
CA PRO A 29 13.08 15.82 27.42
C PRO A 29 13.38 17.32 27.34
N SER A 30 12.69 18.01 26.43
CA SER A 30 12.47 19.46 26.46
C SER A 30 10.97 19.78 26.56
N ARG A 31 10.66 20.94 27.15
CA ARG A 31 9.32 21.32 27.61
C ARG A 31 8.42 21.88 26.51
N ALA A 32 7.17 21.42 26.56
CA ALA A 32 5.89 21.88 26.03
C ALA A 32 5.71 23.37 25.65
N ARG A 33 4.84 23.66 24.66
CA ARG A 33 3.40 23.95 24.88
C ARG A 33 2.59 24.13 23.58
N LEU A 34 1.28 23.89 23.77
CA LEU A 34 0.14 23.58 22.91
C LEU A 34 -0.67 24.82 22.45
N VAL A 35 -1.78 24.57 21.71
CA VAL A 35 -3.03 25.37 21.49
C VAL A 35 -3.15 25.95 20.05
N CYS A 36 -4.21 25.83 19.23
CA CYS A 36 -5.62 25.40 19.35
C CYS A 36 -6.23 25.02 17.97
N CYS A 37 -7.32 24.24 17.98
CA CYS A 37 -8.23 23.96 16.84
C CYS A 37 -9.26 25.10 16.57
N VAL A 38 -9.96 25.04 15.42
CA VAL A 38 -11.45 25.01 15.28
C VAL A 38 -11.90 24.99 13.79
N ILE A 39 -12.56 23.88 13.41
CA ILE A 39 -13.81 23.63 12.63
C ILE A 39 -14.25 24.58 11.50
N ALA A 40 -14.55 24.00 10.32
CA ALA A 40 -15.77 24.29 9.53
C ALA A 40 -16.09 23.16 8.52
N LEU A 41 -17.25 22.53 8.71
CA LEU A 41 -17.95 21.61 7.79
C LEU A 41 -18.97 22.42 6.99
N LEU A 42 -19.17 22.13 5.68
CA LEU A 42 -20.47 22.28 5.01
C LEU A 42 -20.50 21.49 3.68
N ALA A 43 -21.72 21.06 3.34
CA ALA A 43 -22.13 19.96 2.47
C ALA A 43 -21.81 20.09 0.96
N PHE A 44 -21.58 18.94 0.32
CA PHE A 44 -21.90 18.72 -1.10
C PHE A 44 -22.68 17.40 -1.23
N VAL A 45 -23.87 17.49 -1.81
CA VAL A 45 -24.64 16.34 -2.29
C VAL A 45 -24.24 16.14 -3.75
N SER A 46 -23.51 15.06 -4.04
CA SER A 46 -23.16 14.67 -5.40
C SER A 46 -24.21 13.68 -5.94
N ILE A 47 -24.81 14.02 -7.08
CA ILE A 47 -25.69 13.13 -7.84
C ILE A 47 -24.80 12.11 -8.56
N ALA A 48 -24.93 10.82 -8.24
CA ALA A 48 -24.20 9.76 -8.90
C ALA A 48 -24.61 9.66 -10.39
N HIS A 49 -23.67 9.90 -11.30
CA HIS A 49 -23.82 9.56 -12.73
C HIS A 49 -23.05 8.27 -12.99
N ALA A 50 -23.72 7.27 -13.57
CA ALA A 50 -23.04 6.11 -14.12
C ALA A 50 -22.20 6.54 -15.33
N ALA A 51 -20.97 6.03 -15.46
CA ALA A 51 -20.12 6.32 -16.60
C ALA A 51 -20.70 5.69 -17.88
N ASP A 52 -21.02 6.52 -18.88
CA ASP A 52 -21.50 6.04 -20.18
C ASP A 52 -20.31 5.75 -21.12
N TRP A 53 -19.88 4.48 -21.10
CA TRP A 53 -18.77 4.00 -21.94
C TRP A 53 -19.01 4.15 -23.44
N ARG A 54 -20.27 4.22 -23.89
CA ARG A 54 -20.58 4.30 -25.33
C ARG A 54 -20.09 5.61 -25.94
N GLN A 55 -20.20 6.72 -25.21
CA GLN A 55 -19.74 8.01 -25.70
C GLN A 55 -18.23 8.02 -25.91
N LEU A 56 -17.48 7.47 -24.96
CA LEU A 56 -16.02 7.39 -25.05
C LEU A 56 -15.57 6.45 -26.17
N ALA A 57 -16.25 5.30 -26.31
CA ALA A 57 -16.04 4.35 -27.39
C ALA A 57 -16.28 4.98 -28.77
N ALA A 58 -17.34 5.77 -28.94
CA ALA A 58 -17.67 6.43 -30.20
C ALA A 58 -16.61 7.48 -30.60
N GLN A 59 -16.09 8.23 -29.63
CA GLN A 59 -15.01 9.18 -29.88
C GLN A 59 -13.72 8.45 -30.28
N LEU A 60 -13.37 7.37 -29.58
CA LEU A 60 -12.18 6.61 -29.89
C LEU A 60 -12.27 5.91 -31.25
N SER A 61 -13.43 5.29 -31.57
CA SER A 61 -13.65 4.63 -32.85
C SER A 61 -13.54 5.61 -34.01
N SER A 62 -14.08 6.83 -33.87
CA SER A 62 -13.96 7.88 -34.88
C SER A 62 -12.50 8.29 -35.11
N LYS A 63 -11.70 8.45 -34.05
CA LYS A 63 -10.27 8.75 -34.18
C LYS A 63 -9.46 7.61 -34.81
N ILE A 64 -9.77 6.36 -34.45
CA ILE A 64 -9.13 5.19 -35.06
C ILE A 64 -9.48 5.14 -36.55
N ALA A 65 -10.76 5.26 -36.92
CA ALA A 65 -11.19 5.21 -38.32
C ALA A 65 -10.57 6.34 -39.17
N ALA A 66 -10.39 7.53 -38.59
CA ALA A 66 -9.67 8.62 -39.25
C ALA A 66 -8.18 8.32 -39.47
N ALA A 67 -7.56 7.57 -38.55
CA ALA A 67 -6.16 7.15 -38.66
C ALA A 67 -5.96 5.96 -39.60
N THR A 68 -6.91 5.03 -39.67
CA THR A 68 -6.79 3.82 -40.48
C THR A 68 -7.35 3.97 -41.90
N GLY A 69 -8.39 4.78 -42.09
CA GLY A 69 -9.26 4.67 -43.26
C GLY A 69 -10.03 3.33 -43.30
N PRO A 70 -10.84 3.08 -44.35
CA PRO A 70 -11.57 1.82 -44.51
C PRO A 70 -10.60 0.65 -44.75
N ASP A 71 -10.51 -0.28 -43.78
CA ASP A 71 -9.55 -1.39 -43.83
C ASP A 71 -9.98 -2.56 -42.91
N VAL A 72 -9.25 -3.68 -42.95
CA VAL A 72 -9.37 -4.82 -42.05
C VAL A 72 -8.25 -4.79 -41.02
N ILE A 73 -8.58 -4.66 -39.74
CA ILE A 73 -7.61 -4.57 -38.64
C ILE A 73 -7.78 -5.70 -37.61
N ALA A 74 -6.71 -5.98 -36.87
CA ALA A 74 -6.75 -6.76 -35.64
C ALA A 74 -6.95 -5.81 -34.45
N LEU A 75 -7.88 -6.12 -33.54
CA LEU A 75 -8.13 -5.31 -32.34
C LEU A 75 -7.75 -6.07 -31.07
N ASP A 76 -6.76 -5.56 -30.34
CA ASP A 76 -6.41 -6.02 -29.00
C ASP A 76 -6.81 -4.99 -27.94
N ILE A 77 -7.30 -5.44 -26.78
CA ILE A 77 -7.69 -4.57 -25.68
C ILE A 77 -7.01 -5.01 -24.39
N ALA A 78 -6.17 -4.14 -23.85
CA ALA A 78 -5.52 -4.29 -22.55
C ALA A 78 -6.21 -3.40 -21.51
N ASN A 79 -6.78 -4.01 -20.48
CA ASN A 79 -7.35 -3.28 -19.35
C ASN A 79 -6.30 -3.05 -18.24
N ARG A 80 -6.10 -1.78 -17.89
CA ARG A 80 -5.27 -1.28 -16.78
C ARG A 80 -6.07 -0.37 -15.83
N SER A 81 -7.37 -0.21 -16.09
CA SER A 81 -8.34 0.52 -15.28
C SER A 81 -9.12 -0.43 -14.38
N SER A 82 -10.03 0.13 -13.58
CA SER A 82 -10.91 -0.63 -12.71
C SER A 82 -12.17 -1.19 -13.39
N ILE A 83 -12.33 -0.92 -14.69
CA ILE A 83 -13.44 -1.43 -15.50
C ILE A 83 -13.51 -2.96 -15.39
N SER A 84 -14.69 -3.51 -15.10
CA SER A 84 -14.87 -4.95 -14.90
C SER A 84 -14.65 -5.74 -16.19
N ALA A 85 -14.30 -7.03 -16.10
CA ALA A 85 -14.11 -7.88 -17.27
C ALA A 85 -15.36 -7.93 -18.18
N ALA A 86 -16.56 -7.94 -17.58
CA ALA A 86 -17.82 -7.90 -18.33
C ALA A 86 -18.00 -6.58 -19.10
N GLU A 87 -17.64 -5.44 -18.49
CA GLU A 87 -17.66 -4.14 -19.15
C GLU A 87 -16.59 -4.04 -20.25
N VAL A 88 -15.40 -4.61 -20.06
CA VAL A 88 -14.35 -4.65 -21.09
C VAL A 88 -14.85 -5.40 -22.32
N GLU A 89 -15.54 -6.53 -22.16
CA GLU A 89 -16.14 -7.24 -23.30
C GLU A 89 -17.28 -6.45 -23.96
N ASN A 90 -18.07 -5.70 -23.19
CA ASN A 90 -19.06 -4.77 -23.75
C ASN A 90 -18.38 -3.65 -24.56
N ILE A 91 -17.29 -3.07 -24.04
CA ILE A 91 -16.50 -2.04 -24.73
C ILE A 91 -15.91 -2.60 -26.02
N ARG A 92 -15.37 -3.82 -26.00
CA ARG A 92 -14.84 -4.50 -27.19
C ARG A 92 -15.91 -4.61 -28.28
N ARG A 93 -17.10 -5.12 -27.94
CA ARG A 93 -18.22 -5.25 -28.89
C ARG A 93 -18.63 -3.89 -29.46
N ASN A 94 -18.86 -2.89 -28.58
CA ASN A 94 -19.25 -1.55 -29.00
C ASN A 94 -18.21 -0.90 -29.94
N LEU A 95 -16.92 -1.02 -29.62
CA LEU A 95 -15.85 -0.50 -30.48
C LEU A 95 -15.83 -1.19 -31.84
N ALA A 96 -15.94 -2.53 -31.87
CA ALA A 96 -15.98 -3.27 -33.12
C ALA A 96 -17.18 -2.87 -34.00
N ASP A 97 -18.37 -2.70 -33.40
CA ASP A 97 -19.58 -2.28 -34.11
C ASP A 97 -19.44 -0.85 -34.66
N MET A 98 -18.92 0.08 -33.85
CA MET A 98 -18.73 1.48 -34.25
C MET A 98 -17.65 1.64 -35.34
N LEU A 99 -16.58 0.84 -35.27
CA LEU A 99 -15.54 0.77 -36.31
C LEU A 99 -16.12 0.20 -37.61
N ALA A 100 -16.92 -0.87 -37.54
CA ALA A 100 -17.56 -1.46 -38.71
C ALA A 100 -18.49 -0.45 -39.42
N ASN A 101 -19.26 0.33 -38.65
CA ASN A 101 -20.09 1.42 -39.17
C ASN A 101 -19.29 2.54 -39.83
N SER A 102 -17.99 2.65 -39.51
CA SER A 102 -17.06 3.62 -40.09
C SER A 102 -16.24 3.04 -41.25
N GLY A 103 -16.53 1.81 -41.68
CA GLY A 103 -15.82 1.12 -42.77
C GLY A 103 -14.59 0.32 -42.35
N VAL A 104 -14.30 0.22 -41.06
CA VAL A 104 -13.16 -0.53 -40.49
C VAL A 104 -13.64 -1.87 -39.95
N ARG A 105 -13.22 -2.98 -40.55
CA ARG A 105 -13.62 -4.33 -40.10
C ARG A 105 -12.59 -4.91 -39.15
N VAL A 106 -13.05 -5.52 -38.07
CA VAL A 106 -12.17 -6.20 -37.10
C VAL A 106 -12.14 -7.70 -37.41
N TRP A 107 -10.95 -8.27 -37.57
CA TRP A 107 -10.73 -9.69 -37.85
C TRP A 107 -9.54 -10.25 -37.06
N GLN A 108 -9.26 -11.55 -37.26
CA GLN A 108 -8.12 -12.21 -36.63
C GLN A 108 -6.80 -11.62 -37.15
N PRO A 109 -5.73 -11.58 -36.32
CA PRO A 109 -4.45 -10.97 -36.67
C PRO A 109 -3.85 -11.44 -38.00
N GLU A 110 -4.03 -12.71 -38.36
CA GLU A 110 -3.46 -13.32 -39.56
C GLU A 110 -4.13 -12.83 -40.86
N GLN A 111 -5.33 -12.25 -40.76
CA GLN A 111 -6.15 -11.80 -41.89
C GLN A 111 -6.29 -10.28 -41.94
N ALA A 112 -5.62 -9.56 -41.04
CA ALA A 112 -5.69 -8.12 -40.92
C ALA A 112 -4.52 -7.44 -41.65
N ALA A 113 -4.80 -6.32 -42.31
CA ALA A 113 -3.80 -5.47 -42.96
C ALA A 113 -3.07 -4.54 -41.96
N GLY A 114 -3.61 -4.37 -40.76
CA GLY A 114 -3.04 -3.59 -39.67
C GLY A 114 -3.46 -4.09 -38.29
N SER A 115 -2.89 -3.49 -37.24
CA SER A 115 -3.25 -3.81 -35.85
C SER A 115 -3.54 -2.55 -35.05
N VAL A 116 -4.52 -2.65 -34.16
CA VAL A 116 -4.89 -1.61 -33.21
C VAL A 116 -4.86 -2.21 -31.82
N LYS A 117 -4.02 -1.65 -30.96
CA LYS A 117 -3.95 -2.01 -29.54
C LYS A 117 -4.56 -0.89 -28.71
N VAL A 118 -5.67 -1.18 -28.04
CA VAL A 118 -6.34 -0.25 -27.14
C VAL A 118 -5.91 -0.56 -25.70
N THR A 119 -5.40 0.43 -24.99
CA THR A 119 -5.16 0.35 -23.55
C THR A 119 -6.20 1.20 -22.82
N LEU A 120 -7.01 0.55 -21.99
CA LEU A 120 -7.95 1.20 -21.09
C LEU A 120 -7.23 1.53 -19.79
N SER A 121 -6.98 2.80 -19.54
CA SER A 121 -6.29 3.30 -18.35
C SER A 121 -7.18 4.26 -17.59
N GLU A 122 -6.79 4.57 -16.35
CA GLU A 122 -7.48 5.55 -15.53
C GLU A 122 -6.51 6.33 -14.64
N SER A 123 -7.00 7.46 -14.15
CA SER A 123 -6.40 8.29 -13.13
C SER A 123 -7.48 8.63 -12.09
N LEU A 124 -7.11 9.40 -11.06
CA LEU A 124 -8.06 9.88 -10.05
C LEU A 124 -9.23 10.70 -10.62
N GLN A 125 -9.01 11.36 -11.77
CA GLN A 125 -9.98 12.32 -12.31
C GLN A 125 -10.58 11.85 -13.63
N ASN A 126 -9.89 10.99 -14.37
CA ASN A 126 -10.27 10.66 -15.74
C ASN A 126 -10.01 9.20 -16.08
N TYR A 127 -10.93 8.58 -16.81
CA TYR A 127 -10.62 7.45 -17.68
C TYR A 127 -9.85 7.95 -18.90
N VAL A 128 -8.82 7.23 -19.31
CA VAL A 128 -7.97 7.58 -20.46
C VAL A 128 -7.79 6.33 -21.31
N TRP A 129 -8.32 6.35 -22.52
CA TRP A 129 -8.16 5.24 -23.47
C TRP A 129 -7.21 5.65 -24.58
N VAL A 130 -6.21 4.81 -24.82
CA VAL A 130 -5.16 5.03 -25.82
C VAL A 130 -5.25 3.93 -26.85
N ALA A 131 -5.31 4.28 -28.13
CA ALA A 131 -5.18 3.31 -29.22
C ALA A 131 -3.88 3.56 -29.97
N GLU A 132 -3.04 2.52 -30.02
CA GLU A 132 -1.88 2.43 -30.89
C GLU A 132 -2.30 1.76 -32.20
N VAL A 133 -2.31 2.52 -33.29
CA VAL A 133 -2.69 2.07 -34.64
C VAL A 133 -1.42 1.83 -35.45
N ARG A 134 -1.24 0.61 -35.96
CA ARG A 134 -0.13 0.23 -36.83
C ARG A 134 -0.67 -0.21 -38.18
N GLN A 135 -0.29 0.53 -39.22
CA GLN A 135 -0.55 0.18 -40.62
C GLN A 135 0.77 0.03 -41.38
N GLY A 136 0.89 -1.06 -42.16
CA GLY A 136 2.11 -1.37 -42.89
C GLY A 136 3.33 -1.58 -42.00
N THR A 137 4.53 -1.47 -42.57
CA THR A 137 5.79 -1.82 -41.91
C THR A 137 6.39 -0.74 -41.01
N ASN A 138 5.86 0.49 -40.95
CA ASN A 138 6.46 1.55 -40.10
C ASN A 138 5.58 2.75 -39.72
N GLU A 139 4.27 2.74 -39.97
CA GLU A 139 3.40 3.88 -39.62
C GLU A 139 2.67 3.61 -38.30
N LEU A 140 3.16 4.24 -37.21
CA LEU A 140 2.53 4.19 -35.89
C LEU A 140 1.80 5.51 -35.63
N SER A 141 0.48 5.42 -35.48
CA SER A 141 -0.37 6.53 -35.02
C SER A 141 -0.92 6.24 -33.63
N VAL A 142 -0.91 7.23 -32.75
CA VAL A 142 -1.43 7.11 -31.39
C VAL A 142 -2.57 8.09 -31.21
N VAL A 143 -3.75 7.58 -30.87
CA VAL A 143 -4.92 8.41 -30.57
C VAL A 143 -5.38 8.18 -29.15
N MET A 144 -5.82 9.25 -28.49
CA MET A 144 -6.25 9.22 -27.09
C MET A 144 -7.60 9.90 -26.92
N VAL A 145 -8.42 9.34 -26.05
CA VAL A 145 -9.65 9.97 -25.54
C VAL A 145 -9.67 9.90 -24.03
N SER A 146 -10.34 10.88 -23.40
CA SER A 146 -10.51 10.91 -21.95
C SER A 146 -11.92 11.31 -21.58
N MET A 147 -12.38 10.81 -20.43
CA MET A 147 -13.66 11.16 -19.83
C MET A 147 -13.47 11.39 -18.33
N PRO A 148 -14.04 12.46 -17.76
CA PRO A 148 -14.08 12.63 -16.31
C PRO A 148 -14.70 11.41 -15.64
N ARG A 149 -14.05 10.92 -14.60
CA ARG A 149 -14.53 9.79 -13.82
C ARG A 149 -15.60 10.28 -12.84
N PRO A 150 -16.75 9.59 -12.71
CA PRO A 150 -17.66 9.84 -11.61
C PRO A 150 -16.94 9.53 -10.28
N GLU A 151 -17.02 10.42 -9.29
CA GLU A 151 -16.51 10.15 -7.94
C GLU A 151 -17.07 8.82 -7.46
N SER A 152 -16.20 7.80 -7.36
CA SER A 152 -16.61 6.43 -7.17
C SER A 152 -16.87 6.17 -5.69
N THR A 153 -17.98 6.71 -5.20
CA THR A 153 -18.51 6.40 -3.87
C THR A 153 -19.30 5.09 -3.86
N THR A 154 -19.70 4.57 -5.02
CA THR A 154 -20.79 3.59 -5.13
C THR A 154 -20.39 2.12 -4.96
N SER A 155 -19.14 1.72 -5.22
CA SER A 155 -18.75 0.29 -5.18
C SER A 155 -18.56 -0.23 -3.75
N ALA A 156 -17.96 0.57 -2.87
CA ALA A 156 -17.75 0.17 -1.46
C ALA A 156 -19.01 0.33 -0.59
N GLN A 157 -19.91 1.28 -0.92
CA GLN A 157 -21.12 1.55 -0.13
C GLN A 157 -22.13 0.40 -0.09
N ASN A 158 -22.10 -0.52 -1.05
CA ASN A 158 -23.01 -1.67 -1.09
C ASN A 158 -22.46 -2.94 -0.41
N SER A 159 -21.29 -2.84 0.22
CA SER A 159 -20.65 -3.97 0.88
C SER A 159 -20.81 -3.84 2.41
N LEU A 160 -21.20 -4.93 3.08
CA LEU A 160 -21.36 -4.94 4.55
C LEU A 160 -20.08 -4.42 5.23
N PRO A 161 -20.18 -3.49 6.19
CA PRO A 161 -19.01 -2.96 6.88
C PRO A 161 -18.27 -4.10 7.59
N LEU A 162 -16.95 -4.04 7.54
CA LEU A 162 -16.07 -4.92 8.29
C LEU A 162 -15.88 -4.38 9.71
N THR A 163 -15.74 -5.30 10.65
CA THR A 163 -15.36 -4.98 12.02
C THR A 163 -13.88 -5.33 12.21
N LEU A 164 -13.10 -4.36 12.68
CA LEU A 164 -11.70 -4.55 13.03
C LEU A 164 -11.62 -4.90 14.52
N HIS A 165 -11.02 -6.04 14.83
CA HIS A 165 -10.82 -6.52 16.20
C HIS A 165 -9.32 -6.49 16.53
N ALA A 166 -9.00 -6.14 17.77
CA ALA A 166 -7.67 -6.26 18.35
C ALA A 166 -7.70 -7.30 19.46
N THR A 167 -6.67 -8.14 19.51
CA THR A 167 -6.40 -9.07 20.62
C THR A 167 -4.97 -8.87 21.08
N THR A 168 -4.79 -8.44 22.33
CA THR A 168 -3.46 -8.28 22.93
C THR A 168 -2.69 -9.59 22.94
N LEU A 169 -1.50 -9.59 22.33
CA LEU A 169 -0.56 -10.71 22.38
C LEU A 169 0.40 -10.56 23.54
N LEU A 170 0.93 -9.37 23.75
CA LEU A 170 1.98 -9.11 24.72
C LEU A 170 2.00 -7.63 25.14
N SER A 171 2.29 -7.39 26.41
CA SER A 171 2.62 -6.06 26.94
C SER A 171 3.90 -6.17 27.76
N GLN A 172 4.90 -5.34 27.46
CA GLN A 172 6.18 -5.34 28.17
C GLN A 172 6.85 -3.96 28.16
N PRO A 173 7.69 -3.65 29.16
CA PRO A 173 8.39 -2.36 29.21
C PRO A 173 9.47 -2.21 28.12
N ASP A 174 10.04 -3.32 27.66
CA ASP A 174 11.08 -3.32 26.63
C ASP A 174 10.48 -3.15 25.22
N PRO A 175 11.14 -2.40 24.31
CA PRO A 175 10.65 -2.17 22.96
C PRO A 175 10.32 -3.45 22.20
N ILE A 176 9.13 -3.47 21.61
CA ILE A 176 8.72 -4.44 20.59
C ILE A 176 8.88 -3.75 19.23
N LEU A 177 9.56 -4.39 18.29
CA LEU A 177 9.74 -3.90 16.93
C LEU A 177 8.84 -4.64 15.93
N ASP A 178 8.68 -5.95 16.14
CA ASP A 178 7.82 -6.83 15.34
C ASP A 178 7.59 -8.16 16.08
N ILE A 179 6.55 -8.91 15.73
CA ILE A 179 6.23 -10.23 16.27
C ILE A 179 5.90 -11.20 15.13
N ALA A 180 6.53 -12.38 15.16
CA ALA A 180 6.11 -13.51 14.33
C ALA A 180 5.42 -14.58 15.18
N VAL A 181 4.13 -14.83 14.91
CA VAL A 181 3.38 -15.93 15.54
C VAL A 181 3.55 -17.20 14.70
N ILE A 182 3.95 -18.30 15.35
CA ILE A 182 4.07 -19.64 14.78
C ILE A 182 2.92 -20.46 15.34
N GLU A 183 1.97 -20.78 14.47
CA GLU A 183 0.85 -21.64 14.82
C GLU A 183 1.31 -23.09 15.03
N GLY A 184 0.65 -23.79 15.96
CA GLY A 184 1.04 -25.15 16.33
C GLY A 184 0.54 -25.53 17.73
N SER A 185 1.01 -26.67 18.22
CA SER A 185 0.74 -27.15 19.58
C SER A 185 2.05 -27.62 20.22
N PRO A 186 2.69 -26.79 21.07
CA PRO A 186 2.23 -25.48 21.55
C PRO A 186 2.38 -24.36 20.50
N ARG A 187 1.56 -23.31 20.62
CA ARG A 187 1.75 -22.07 19.84
C ARG A 187 3.00 -21.36 20.33
N ARG A 188 3.75 -20.75 19.42
CA ARG A 188 4.97 -20.00 19.74
C ARG A 188 4.90 -18.61 19.12
N MET A 189 5.62 -17.66 19.69
CA MET A 189 5.85 -16.37 19.05
C MET A 189 7.30 -15.94 19.23
N MET A 190 7.84 -15.26 18.23
CA MET A 190 9.16 -14.63 18.28
C MET A 190 8.96 -13.13 18.37
N VAL A 191 9.43 -12.54 19.46
CA VAL A 191 9.32 -11.09 19.71
C VAL A 191 10.65 -10.45 19.39
N LEU A 192 10.68 -9.62 18.35
CA LEU A 192 11.85 -8.85 17.98
C LEU A 192 11.90 -7.57 18.82
N GLY A 193 12.90 -7.46 19.69
CA GLY A 193 13.21 -6.22 20.40
C GLY A 193 14.46 -5.55 19.83
N GLY A 194 14.89 -4.46 20.49
CA GLY A 194 16.07 -3.72 20.06
C GLY A 194 17.37 -4.50 20.19
N ASN A 195 17.52 -5.35 21.21
CA ASN A 195 18.77 -6.04 21.55
C ASN A 195 18.64 -7.57 21.61
N SER A 196 17.47 -8.13 21.32
CA SER A 196 17.28 -9.58 21.31
C SER A 196 16.05 -9.98 20.48
N VAL A 197 16.03 -11.24 20.07
CA VAL A 197 14.78 -11.94 19.73
C VAL A 197 14.44 -12.85 20.90
N THR A 198 13.26 -12.66 21.50
CA THR A 198 12.81 -13.49 22.61
C THR A 198 11.74 -14.48 22.12
N PRO A 199 12.00 -15.80 22.20
CA PRO A 199 10.98 -16.79 21.92
C PRO A 199 9.99 -16.84 23.09
N TYR A 200 8.71 -16.96 22.79
CA TYR A 200 7.66 -17.22 23.78
C TYR A 200 6.89 -18.47 23.37
N GLU A 201 6.41 -19.19 24.38
CA GLU A 201 5.56 -20.35 24.20
C GLU A 201 4.23 -20.15 24.93
N PHE A 202 3.13 -20.47 24.27
CA PHE A 202 1.81 -20.40 24.88
C PHE A 202 1.55 -21.67 25.70
N ARG A 203 1.44 -21.52 27.02
CA ARG A 203 1.11 -22.60 27.96
C ARG A 203 0.07 -22.10 28.95
N ASP A 204 -0.87 -22.96 29.33
CA ASP A 204 -1.86 -22.67 30.38
C ASP A 204 -2.57 -21.31 30.21
N GLY A 205 -2.90 -20.96 28.97
CA GLY A 205 -3.63 -19.73 28.63
C GLY A 205 -2.78 -18.46 28.60
N HIS A 206 -1.46 -18.52 28.76
CA HIS A 206 -0.59 -17.35 28.79
C HIS A 206 0.72 -17.57 28.02
N TRP A 207 1.34 -16.46 27.60
CA TRP A 207 2.64 -16.47 26.94
C TRP A 207 3.77 -16.49 27.98
N LEU A 208 4.65 -17.49 27.88
CA LEU A 208 5.82 -17.62 28.73
C LEU A 208 7.10 -17.35 27.94
N PRO A 209 7.97 -16.43 28.39
CA PRO A 209 9.24 -16.16 27.72
C PRO A 209 10.22 -17.32 27.89
N GLY A 210 10.92 -17.64 26.80
CA GLY A 210 12.09 -18.51 26.79
C GLY A 210 13.39 -17.72 26.90
N GLN A 211 14.50 -18.36 26.55
CA GLN A 211 15.81 -17.72 26.58
C GLN A 211 15.97 -16.69 25.44
N PRO A 212 16.27 -15.42 25.75
CA PRO A 212 16.51 -14.40 24.72
C PRO A 212 17.74 -14.71 23.87
N LEU A 213 17.62 -14.49 22.56
CA LEU A 213 18.71 -14.59 21.60
C LEU A 213 19.31 -13.20 21.40
N ALA A 214 20.51 -12.96 21.93
CA ALA A 214 21.13 -11.64 21.93
C ALA A 214 21.45 -11.14 20.52
N ILE A 215 21.21 -9.85 20.30
CA ILE A 215 21.59 -9.11 19.10
C ILE A 215 22.70 -8.14 19.49
N ASN A 216 23.91 -8.39 18.99
CA ASN A 216 25.05 -7.50 19.20
C ASN A 216 25.13 -6.52 18.04
N HIS A 217 25.04 -5.22 18.35
CA HIS A 217 25.10 -4.17 17.34
C HIS A 217 26.53 -3.69 17.11
N ALA A 218 26.94 -3.66 15.85
CA ALA A 218 28.26 -3.12 15.46
C ALA A 218 28.27 -1.58 15.41
N ARG A 219 27.09 -0.94 15.36
CA ARG A 219 26.91 0.51 15.23
C ARG A 219 25.88 1.01 16.25
N PRO A 220 25.94 2.29 16.65
CA PRO A 220 24.89 2.91 17.44
C PRO A 220 23.54 2.80 16.73
N LEU A 221 22.50 2.47 17.50
CA LEU A 221 21.14 2.36 16.99
C LEU A 221 20.53 3.76 16.70
N PRO A 222 19.69 3.88 15.66
CA PRO A 222 18.90 5.08 15.45
C PRO A 222 17.93 5.29 16.62
N ARG A 223 17.59 6.55 16.90
CA ARG A 223 16.65 6.95 17.97
C ARG A 223 15.28 6.28 17.83
N ASP A 224 14.88 6.10 16.58
CA ASP A 224 13.62 5.51 16.21
C ASP A 224 13.93 4.22 15.46
N LEU A 225 13.93 3.13 16.21
CA LEU A 225 14.35 1.83 15.72
C LEU A 225 13.15 1.12 15.11
N ARG A 226 13.26 0.72 13.84
CA ARG A 226 12.36 -0.23 13.19
C ARG A 226 13.03 -1.59 13.08
N GLY A 227 12.22 -2.63 13.06
CA GLY A 227 12.66 -3.99 12.81
C GLY A 227 11.57 -4.78 12.13
N ARG A 228 11.96 -5.88 11.48
CA ARG A 228 11.03 -6.82 10.87
C ARG A 228 11.48 -8.24 11.11
N ILE A 229 10.59 -9.12 11.55
CA ILE A 229 10.85 -10.54 11.70
C ILE A 229 10.01 -11.34 10.69
N VAL A 230 10.66 -12.22 9.93
CA VAL A 230 10.03 -13.01 8.88
C VAL A 230 10.28 -14.49 9.12
N LEU A 231 9.22 -15.30 9.13
CA LEU A 231 9.37 -16.75 9.25
C LEU A 231 9.88 -17.34 7.95
N ARG A 232 10.74 -18.33 8.06
CA ARG A 232 11.40 -18.96 6.91
C ARG A 232 11.11 -20.46 6.90
N LYS A 233 11.31 -21.09 5.74
CA LYS A 233 11.06 -22.53 5.57
C LYS A 233 12.33 -23.35 5.83
N ASP A 234 13.46 -22.80 5.40
CA ASP A 234 14.80 -23.40 5.47
C ASP A 234 15.47 -23.22 6.83
N HIS A 235 15.16 -22.12 7.52
CA HIS A 235 15.48 -21.83 8.91
C HIS A 235 14.25 -21.20 9.59
N LEU A 236 14.24 -20.94 10.90
CA LEU A 236 12.99 -20.62 11.60
C LEU A 236 12.48 -19.21 11.25
N PHE A 237 13.38 -18.24 11.27
CA PHE A 237 13.13 -16.83 11.01
C PHE A 237 14.40 -16.05 10.63
N ASP A 238 14.17 -14.96 9.92
CA ASP A 238 15.09 -13.83 9.75
C ASP A 238 14.62 -12.62 10.55
N ALA A 239 15.53 -11.89 11.18
CA ALA A 239 15.26 -10.60 11.78
C ALA A 239 16.09 -9.50 11.10
N TYR A 240 15.40 -8.54 10.51
CA TYR A 240 15.98 -7.39 9.82
C TYR A 240 15.99 -6.19 10.76
N LEU A 241 17.19 -5.60 10.96
CA LEU A 241 17.41 -4.40 11.75
C LEU A 241 18.31 -3.42 10.97
N PRO A 242 18.37 -2.14 11.37
CA PRO A 242 19.17 -1.13 10.65
C PRO A 242 20.65 -1.55 10.52
N GLY A 243 21.06 -1.92 9.31
CA GLY A 243 22.44 -2.26 8.96
C GLY A 243 22.88 -3.69 9.32
N GLN A 244 21.95 -4.57 9.70
CA GLN A 244 22.25 -5.97 9.99
C GLN A 244 21.04 -6.89 9.82
N VAL A 245 21.32 -8.17 9.56
CA VAL A 245 20.31 -9.24 9.53
C VAL A 245 20.76 -10.35 10.46
N CYS A 246 19.80 -10.93 11.19
CA CYS A 246 20.01 -12.08 12.05
C CYS A 246 19.26 -13.29 11.49
N HIS A 247 19.99 -14.38 11.30
CA HIS A 247 19.46 -15.65 10.83
C HIS A 247 19.38 -16.62 12.00
N SER A 248 18.22 -17.24 12.20
CA SER A 248 18.07 -18.31 13.20
C SER A 248 18.56 -19.66 12.67
N THR A 249 18.80 -20.60 13.60
CA THR A 249 18.99 -22.01 13.25
C THR A 249 17.65 -22.74 13.22
N ASN A 250 17.62 -23.90 12.55
CA ASN A 250 16.47 -24.81 12.56
C ASN A 250 16.66 -25.99 13.54
N ALA A 251 17.53 -25.83 14.54
CA ALA A 251 17.91 -26.88 15.48
C ALA A 251 17.51 -26.52 16.92
N ALA A 252 17.39 -27.54 17.78
CA ALA A 252 17.27 -27.37 19.22
C ALA A 252 18.64 -27.60 19.90
N PRO A 253 19.12 -26.68 20.76
CA PRO A 253 18.51 -25.41 21.13
C PRO A 253 18.53 -24.40 19.98
N LEU A 254 17.52 -23.51 19.96
CA LEU A 254 17.40 -22.44 18.97
C LEU A 254 18.59 -21.49 19.12
N GLY A 255 19.30 -21.26 18.03
CA GLY A 255 20.41 -20.32 17.95
C GLY A 255 20.12 -19.20 16.95
N MET A 256 20.95 -18.17 16.98
CA MET A 256 20.85 -17.04 16.05
C MET A 256 22.24 -16.44 15.81
N THR A 257 22.51 -16.09 14.57
CA THR A 257 23.74 -15.40 14.15
C THR A 257 23.38 -14.11 13.45
N CYS A 258 23.96 -12.99 13.88
CA CYS A 258 23.75 -11.69 13.27
C CYS A 258 25.01 -11.25 12.51
N ALA A 259 24.82 -10.64 11.33
CA ALA A 259 25.89 -10.07 10.53
C ALA A 259 25.47 -8.70 9.98
N GLY A 260 26.44 -7.80 9.82
CA GLY A 260 26.21 -6.53 9.12
C GLY A 260 25.76 -6.78 7.68
N SER A 261 24.69 -6.12 7.27
CA SER A 261 24.07 -6.36 5.96
C SER A 261 23.37 -5.09 5.48
N ASP A 262 23.51 -4.83 4.18
CA ASP A 262 22.77 -3.84 3.41
C ASP A 262 21.67 -4.51 2.56
N ASP A 263 21.36 -5.78 2.83
CA ASP A 263 20.35 -6.53 2.10
C ASP A 263 18.97 -5.87 2.23
N PRO A 264 18.17 -5.87 1.15
CA PRO A 264 16.86 -5.25 1.17
C PRO A 264 15.92 -6.03 2.12
N TRP A 265 15.09 -5.30 2.86
CA TRP A 265 14.13 -5.94 3.75
C TRP A 265 12.88 -6.34 2.97
N PRO A 266 12.29 -7.49 3.27
CA PRO A 266 11.03 -7.89 2.66
C PRO A 266 9.93 -6.88 3.02
N LEU A 267 9.12 -6.48 2.03
CA LEU A 267 7.96 -5.61 2.25
C LEU A 267 6.69 -6.41 2.58
N GLN A 268 6.60 -7.65 2.10
CA GLN A 268 5.53 -8.59 2.42
C GLN A 268 6.08 -10.01 2.59
N VAL A 269 5.26 -10.88 3.18
CA VAL A 269 5.60 -12.27 3.49
C VAL A 269 5.16 -13.24 2.37
N GLU A 270 4.22 -12.84 1.50
CA GLU A 270 3.63 -13.69 0.46
C GLU A 270 4.28 -13.53 -0.94
N ASP A 271 3.73 -14.24 -1.93
CA ASP A 271 4.25 -14.53 -3.28
C ASP A 271 4.77 -13.33 -4.10
N SER A 272 4.35 -12.12 -3.77
CA SER A 272 4.95 -10.89 -4.28
C SER A 272 6.15 -10.47 -3.43
N ALA A 273 7.23 -11.25 -3.54
CA ALA A 273 8.48 -11.11 -2.77
C ALA A 273 9.30 -9.85 -3.12
N VAL A 274 8.69 -8.67 -3.07
CA VAL A 274 9.37 -7.39 -3.23
C VAL A 274 10.04 -7.02 -1.91
N SER A 275 11.33 -6.74 -1.98
CA SER A 275 12.12 -6.19 -0.89
C SER A 275 12.56 -4.77 -1.24
N ALA A 276 12.87 -3.96 -0.23
CA ALA A 276 13.38 -2.61 -0.43
C ALA A 276 14.59 -2.30 0.44
N PHE A 277 15.51 -1.50 -0.09
CA PHE A 277 16.68 -1.07 0.65
C PHE A 277 16.31 -0.07 1.75
N PHE A 278 16.66 -0.41 2.98
CA PHE A 278 16.41 0.42 4.16
C PHE A 278 17.58 1.36 4.42
N ALA A 279 17.32 2.62 4.80
CA ALA A 279 18.33 3.60 5.16
C ALA A 279 18.56 3.58 6.69
N PRO A 280 19.62 2.93 7.21
CA PRO A 280 19.73 2.62 8.64
C PRO A 280 19.77 3.85 9.56
N ALA A 281 20.33 4.96 9.05
CA ALA A 281 20.47 6.21 9.80
C ALA A 281 19.24 7.13 9.70
N ARG A 282 18.23 6.79 8.87
CA ARG A 282 17.09 7.68 8.57
C ARG A 282 15.72 7.06 8.80
N ASN A 283 15.66 5.77 9.13
CA ASN A 283 14.43 5.05 9.49
C ASN A 283 13.34 5.03 8.39
N PHE A 284 13.74 4.90 7.13
CA PHE A 284 12.83 4.75 5.99
C PHE A 284 13.46 3.88 4.90
N PHE A 285 12.63 3.37 3.98
CA PHE A 285 13.08 2.71 2.76
C PHE A 285 13.48 3.74 1.71
N THR A 286 14.65 3.55 1.12
CA THR A 286 15.24 4.48 0.13
C THR A 286 14.39 4.60 -1.13
N GLY A 287 13.57 3.59 -1.43
CA GLY A 287 12.79 3.51 -2.66
C GLY A 287 13.37 2.53 -3.68
N ALA A 288 14.59 2.04 -3.51
CA ALA A 288 15.16 1.01 -4.38
C ALA A 288 14.50 -0.37 -4.09
N LEU A 289 13.95 -1.02 -5.12
CA LEU A 289 13.14 -2.25 -5.01
C LEU A 289 13.84 -3.45 -5.66
N VAL A 290 13.79 -4.61 -5.00
CA VAL A 290 14.38 -5.87 -5.48
C VAL A 290 13.48 -7.08 -5.15
N PRO A 291 13.03 -7.86 -6.16
CA PRO A 291 12.94 -7.43 -7.56
C PRO A 291 12.05 -6.18 -7.67
N GLY A 292 12.11 -5.51 -8.82
CA GLY A 292 11.17 -4.42 -9.10
C GLY A 292 9.72 -4.92 -9.12
N ILE A 293 8.78 -4.00 -8.89
CA ILE A 293 7.37 -4.25 -9.16
C ILE A 293 7.20 -4.11 -10.67
N GLY A 294 7.01 -5.21 -11.41
CA GLY A 294 6.96 -5.17 -12.86
C GLY A 294 8.22 -4.52 -13.48
N GLN A 295 8.05 -3.41 -14.20
CA GLN A 295 9.13 -2.60 -14.77
C GLN A 295 9.65 -1.51 -13.82
N GLN A 296 8.97 -1.26 -12.70
CA GLN A 296 9.35 -0.26 -11.71
C GLN A 296 10.36 -0.84 -10.71
N LYS A 297 11.63 -0.46 -10.89
CA LYS A 297 12.73 -0.84 -9.97
C LYS A 297 12.95 0.16 -8.83
N SER A 298 12.20 1.25 -8.83
CA SER A 298 12.29 2.31 -7.83
C SER A 298 10.92 2.90 -7.54
N ALA A 299 10.74 3.34 -6.30
CA ALA A 299 9.67 4.19 -5.81
C ALA A 299 10.28 5.44 -5.14
N PRO A 300 9.47 6.47 -4.83
CA PRO A 300 9.86 7.49 -3.85
C PRO A 300 10.24 6.86 -2.52
N SER A 301 11.08 7.51 -1.71
CA SER A 301 11.40 7.01 -0.37
C SER A 301 10.12 6.94 0.49
N PHE A 302 9.99 5.89 1.30
CA PHE A 302 8.73 5.56 1.97
C PHE A 302 8.97 4.89 3.33
N TYR A 303 7.99 4.97 4.22
CA TYR A 303 8.03 4.36 5.56
C TYR A 303 7.54 2.92 5.59
N SER A 304 6.40 2.65 4.93
CA SER A 304 5.80 1.32 4.85
C SER A 304 5.14 1.11 3.48
N ALA A 305 4.85 -0.15 3.17
CA ALA A 305 4.23 -0.55 1.92
C ALA A 305 3.29 -1.74 2.13
N ALA A 306 2.19 -1.75 1.38
CA ALA A 306 1.19 -2.81 1.38
C ALA A 306 0.83 -3.16 -0.07
N ALA A 307 0.92 -4.43 -0.46
CA ALA A 307 0.47 -4.91 -1.75
C ALA A 307 -0.99 -5.36 -1.69
N VAL A 308 -1.77 -4.95 -2.68
CA VAL A 308 -3.15 -5.37 -2.91
C VAL A 308 -3.18 -6.19 -4.21
N PRO A 309 -3.20 -7.53 -4.11
CA PRO A 309 -3.25 -8.40 -5.29
C PRO A 309 -4.48 -8.11 -6.18
N ARG A 310 -4.28 -8.19 -7.49
CA ARG A 310 -5.30 -8.15 -8.55
C ARG A 310 -5.08 -9.30 -9.51
N ASP A 311 -6.06 -9.56 -10.37
CA ASP A 311 -6.04 -10.67 -11.32
C ASP A 311 -4.75 -10.74 -12.19
N LYS A 312 -4.16 -9.57 -12.53
CA LYS A 312 -3.01 -9.49 -13.45
C LYS A 312 -1.77 -8.79 -12.89
N TYR A 313 -1.87 -8.17 -11.72
CA TYR A 313 -0.79 -7.37 -11.12
C TYR A 313 -1.05 -7.18 -9.63
N ALA A 314 -0.09 -6.63 -8.89
CA ALA A 314 -0.33 -6.17 -7.52
C ALA A 314 -0.29 -4.64 -7.51
N LEU A 315 -1.30 -4.02 -6.90
CA LEU A 315 -1.26 -2.59 -6.60
C LEU A 315 -0.50 -2.40 -5.29
N TRP A 316 0.68 -1.82 -5.36
CA TRP A 316 1.48 -1.46 -4.19
C TRP A 316 1.10 -0.07 -3.71
N VAL A 317 0.79 0.02 -2.41
CA VAL A 317 0.41 1.23 -1.69
C VAL A 317 1.55 1.59 -0.74
N LEU A 318 2.17 2.77 -0.90
CA LEU A 318 3.34 3.18 -0.12
C LEU A 318 3.10 4.53 0.56
N THR A 319 3.35 4.62 1.86
CA THR A 319 3.35 5.90 2.59
C THR A 319 4.70 6.58 2.41
N GLY A 320 4.75 7.60 1.55
CA GLY A 320 5.98 8.33 1.25
C GLY A 320 6.47 9.19 2.40
N VAL A 321 7.78 9.45 2.43
CA VAL A 321 8.40 10.41 3.37
C VAL A 321 7.97 11.86 3.10
N ASP A 322 7.35 12.11 1.95
CA ASP A 322 6.74 13.37 1.53
C ASP A 322 5.30 13.55 2.07
N GLY A 323 4.83 12.63 2.91
CA GLY A 323 3.48 12.64 3.46
C GLY A 323 2.39 12.30 2.43
N GLN A 324 2.78 11.80 1.25
CA GLN A 324 1.86 11.42 0.19
C GLN A 324 1.73 9.89 0.13
N LEU A 325 0.62 9.42 -0.42
CA LEU A 325 0.46 8.00 -0.72
C LEU A 325 0.85 7.76 -2.19
N HIS A 326 1.77 6.83 -2.43
CA HIS A 326 2.20 6.45 -3.77
C HIS A 326 1.65 5.08 -4.12
N LEU A 327 1.02 4.97 -5.28
CA LEU A 327 0.43 3.77 -5.83
C LEU A 327 1.24 3.29 -7.03
N LEU A 328 1.75 2.07 -6.98
CA LEU A 328 2.57 1.46 -8.04
C LEU A 328 1.88 0.18 -8.54
N ASP A 329 1.73 0.03 -9.85
CA ASP A 329 1.15 -1.18 -10.48
C ASP A 329 2.18 -2.01 -11.27
N GLY A 330 3.43 -1.55 -11.26
CA GLY A 330 4.57 -2.08 -12.00
C GLY A 330 4.82 -1.45 -13.37
N ILE A 331 4.02 -0.48 -13.77
CA ILE A 331 4.16 0.30 -15.01
C ILE A 331 3.99 1.79 -14.70
N ASN A 332 2.93 2.12 -13.96
CA ASN A 332 2.51 3.46 -13.63
C ASN A 332 2.74 3.76 -12.14
N GLN A 333 2.98 5.02 -11.86
CA GLN A 333 2.96 5.58 -10.52
C GLN A 333 1.88 6.64 -10.42
N GLN A 334 1.10 6.59 -9.35
CA GLN A 334 0.06 7.57 -9.03
C GLN A 334 0.27 8.07 -7.60
N THR A 335 0.09 9.37 -7.38
CA THR A 335 0.26 9.99 -6.06
C THR A 335 -1.09 10.52 -5.56
N LEU A 336 -1.47 10.17 -4.34
CA LEU A 336 -2.67 10.65 -3.67
C LEU A 336 -2.28 11.65 -2.59
N THR A 337 -2.78 12.89 -2.72
CA THR A 337 -2.30 14.01 -1.90
C THR A 337 -3.25 14.48 -0.81
N LYS A 338 -4.49 13.97 -0.80
CA LYS A 338 -5.55 14.37 0.14
C LYS A 338 -5.79 13.35 1.25
N ILE A 339 -5.00 12.28 1.31
CA ILE A 339 -5.14 11.22 2.30
C ILE A 339 -4.31 11.55 3.54
N ARG A 340 -4.96 11.55 4.71
CA ARG A 340 -4.32 11.83 6.01
C ARG A 340 -4.09 10.53 6.77
N TRP A 341 -3.26 9.66 6.21
CA TRP A 341 -2.76 8.48 6.89
C TRP A 341 -1.46 8.79 7.62
N GLY A 342 -1.14 7.94 8.59
CA GLY A 342 0.16 7.90 9.23
C GLY A 342 1.19 7.15 8.38
N SER A 343 2.30 6.73 8.99
CA SER A 343 3.43 6.11 8.27
C SER A 343 3.34 4.59 8.12
N ASP A 344 2.34 3.93 8.67
CA ASP A 344 2.33 2.48 8.85
C ASP A 344 1.11 1.83 8.20
N LEU A 345 1.39 0.82 7.35
CA LEU A 345 0.45 0.09 6.54
C LEU A 345 0.66 -1.42 6.68
N ALA A 346 -0.44 -2.18 6.68
CA ALA A 346 -0.43 -3.62 6.47
C ALA A 346 -1.51 -4.02 5.47
N ALA A 347 -1.24 -4.98 4.60
CA ALA A 347 -2.30 -5.63 3.81
C ALA A 347 -2.74 -6.90 4.51
N ILE A 348 -4.05 -7.13 4.60
CA ILE A 348 -4.60 -8.40 5.07
C ILE A 348 -5.72 -8.87 4.15
N HIS A 349 -5.99 -10.17 4.08
CA HIS A 349 -7.16 -10.71 3.39
C HIS A 349 -8.16 -11.32 4.38
N VAL A 350 -9.44 -10.98 4.20
CA VAL A 350 -10.54 -11.60 4.95
C VAL A 350 -11.29 -12.60 4.07
N LEU A 351 -11.61 -13.78 4.60
CA LEU A 351 -12.20 -14.88 3.82
C LEU A 351 -13.58 -14.58 3.24
N CYS A 352 -14.33 -13.66 3.86
CA CYS A 352 -15.70 -13.32 3.48
C CYS A 352 -15.78 -12.19 2.44
N ARG A 353 -14.64 -11.71 1.92
CA ARG A 353 -14.55 -10.58 1.00
C ARG A 353 -13.53 -10.87 -0.09
N VAL A 354 -13.74 -10.31 -1.27
CA VAL A 354 -12.83 -10.50 -2.39
C VAL A 354 -11.70 -9.48 -2.30
N GLY A 355 -10.46 -9.95 -2.41
CA GLY A 355 -9.26 -9.12 -2.39
C GLY A 355 -8.78 -8.75 -1.00
N SER A 356 -7.62 -8.09 -0.94
CA SER A 356 -6.99 -7.65 0.30
C SER A 356 -7.47 -6.26 0.71
N GLN A 357 -7.57 -6.06 2.02
CA GLN A 357 -7.81 -4.79 2.66
C GLN A 357 -6.48 -4.23 3.18
N VAL A 358 -6.30 -2.92 3.07
CA VAL A 358 -5.15 -2.23 3.65
C VAL A 358 -5.56 -1.63 4.98
N LEU A 359 -4.91 -2.03 6.05
CA LEU A 359 -4.95 -1.36 7.32
C LEU A 359 -3.98 -0.19 7.28
N ALA A 360 -4.46 1.01 7.63
CA ALA A 360 -3.64 2.20 7.72
C ALA A 360 -3.83 2.87 9.08
N SER A 361 -2.72 3.32 9.68
CA SER A 361 -2.78 4.16 10.86
C SER A 361 -3.25 5.58 10.50
N SER A 362 -3.84 6.29 11.46
CA SER A 362 -4.15 7.72 11.31
C SER A 362 -2.91 8.59 11.39
N ALA A 363 -3.01 9.76 10.79
CA ALA A 363 -2.10 10.88 10.99
C ALA A 363 -2.09 11.36 12.46
N GLY A 364 -1.04 11.04 13.23
CA GLY A 364 -0.92 11.34 14.66
C GLY A 364 -0.70 12.83 14.96
N ASN A 365 -1.77 13.56 15.28
CA ASN A 365 -1.72 15.00 15.56
C ASN A 365 -2.50 15.44 16.82
N ASP A 366 -2.89 14.55 17.77
CA ASP A 366 -3.34 14.85 19.16
C ASP A 366 -4.41 13.85 19.73
N SER A 367 -4.59 12.66 19.14
CA SER A 367 -5.45 11.60 19.68
C SER A 367 -4.66 10.29 19.82
N PRO A 368 -5.15 9.29 20.59
CA PRO A 368 -4.72 7.91 20.38
C PRO A 368 -4.71 7.59 18.88
N ASP A 369 -3.68 6.89 18.42
CA ASP A 369 -3.62 6.51 17.02
C ASP A 369 -4.76 5.53 16.73
N THR A 370 -5.33 5.67 15.54
CA THR A 370 -6.38 4.79 15.07
C THR A 370 -5.88 3.95 13.93
N VAL A 371 -6.40 2.73 13.81
CA VAL A 371 -6.22 1.89 12.62
C VAL A 371 -7.57 1.73 11.95
N GLN A 372 -7.59 1.85 10.62
CA GLN A 372 -8.81 1.66 9.82
C GLN A 372 -8.50 0.82 8.58
N ALA A 373 -9.45 -0.01 8.17
CA ALA A 373 -9.35 -0.82 6.97
C ALA A 373 -9.91 -0.10 5.74
N PHE A 374 -9.20 -0.24 4.63
CA PHE A 374 -9.54 0.36 3.35
C PHE A 374 -9.48 -0.68 2.23
N GLU A 375 -10.35 -0.51 1.24
CA GLU A 375 -10.26 -1.17 -0.06
C GLU A 375 -9.85 -0.20 -1.14
N PHE A 376 -9.37 -0.73 -2.27
CA PHE A 376 -8.88 0.08 -3.39
C PHE A 376 -9.60 -0.24 -4.71
N PRO A 377 -10.94 -0.39 -4.79
CA PRO A 377 -11.63 -0.92 -5.98
C PRO A 377 -11.10 -0.31 -7.28
N ASP A 378 -10.85 1.00 -7.27
CA ASP A 378 -10.41 1.78 -8.41
C ASP A 378 -9.19 2.68 -8.12
N ARG A 379 -8.18 2.13 -7.41
CA ARG A 379 -6.97 2.87 -6.97
C ARG A 379 -7.27 4.09 -6.10
N GLU A 380 -8.42 4.07 -5.44
CA GLU A 380 -8.84 5.07 -4.47
C GLU A 380 -9.16 4.35 -3.16
N PRO A 381 -8.58 4.80 -2.04
CA PRO A 381 -8.85 4.18 -0.75
C PRO A 381 -10.29 4.48 -0.31
N VAL A 382 -11.08 3.44 -0.07
CA VAL A 382 -12.42 3.56 0.50
C VAL A 382 -12.45 2.83 1.83
N ALA A 383 -12.85 3.55 2.89
CA ALA A 383 -12.96 2.98 4.21
C ALA A 383 -14.03 1.88 4.25
N VAL A 384 -13.68 0.70 4.75
CA VAL A 384 -14.57 -0.46 4.88
C VAL A 384 -14.75 -0.92 6.33
N SER A 385 -14.07 -0.28 7.29
CA SER A 385 -14.30 -0.46 8.72
C SER A 385 -14.49 0.87 9.43
N GLN A 386 -15.00 0.81 10.67
CA GLN A 386 -14.82 1.90 11.62
C GLN A 386 -13.34 2.04 12.00
N LYS A 387 -12.99 3.20 12.56
CA LYS A 387 -11.68 3.41 13.18
C LYS A 387 -11.61 2.61 14.48
N LEU A 388 -10.56 1.84 14.64
CA LEU A 388 -10.19 1.20 15.89
C LEU A 388 -9.18 2.10 16.60
N GLU A 389 -9.53 2.62 17.77
CA GLU A 389 -8.59 3.36 18.63
C GLU A 389 -7.64 2.37 19.31
N LEU A 390 -6.34 2.65 19.23
CA LEU A 390 -5.31 1.98 20.02
C LEU A 390 -4.92 2.89 21.17
N ASN A 391 -4.62 2.35 22.35
CA ASN A 391 -4.36 3.15 23.56
C ASN A 391 -2.99 3.83 23.55
N GLY A 392 -2.57 4.46 22.45
CA GLY A 392 -1.24 5.00 22.31
C GLY A 392 -0.85 5.29 20.88
N ASN A 393 0.46 5.48 20.67
CA ASN A 393 1.01 5.85 19.37
C ASN A 393 1.55 4.60 18.68
N VAL A 394 1.14 4.36 17.44
CA VAL A 394 1.57 3.23 16.62
C VAL A 394 3.02 3.42 16.23
N THR A 395 3.86 2.45 16.59
CA THR A 395 5.29 2.43 16.25
C THR A 395 5.60 1.44 15.14
N ALA A 396 4.74 0.43 14.92
CA ALA A 396 4.84 -0.49 13.79
C ALA A 396 3.46 -1.08 13.44
N LEU A 397 3.24 -1.33 12.15
CA LEU A 397 2.12 -2.12 11.66
C LEU A 397 2.63 -3.05 10.57
N TRP A 398 2.55 -4.36 10.79
CA TRP A 398 3.06 -5.35 9.85
C TRP A 398 2.00 -6.40 9.52
N THR A 399 1.92 -6.82 8.26
CA THR A 399 1.15 -8.00 7.87
C THR A 399 1.76 -9.24 8.54
N ALA A 400 0.94 -10.00 9.26
CA ALA A 400 1.34 -11.26 9.85
C ALA A 400 1.66 -12.30 8.76
N GLN A 401 2.39 -13.35 9.13
CA GLN A 401 2.96 -14.28 8.16
C GLN A 401 1.92 -15.05 7.34
N ASN A 402 0.69 -15.18 7.86
CA ASN A 402 -0.41 -15.87 7.19
C ASN A 402 -1.23 -14.97 6.24
N GLY A 403 -0.88 -13.69 6.11
CA GLY A 403 -1.60 -12.70 5.30
C GLY A 403 -2.98 -12.30 5.85
N GLN A 404 -3.54 -13.02 6.82
CA GLN A 404 -4.93 -12.82 7.28
C GLN A 404 -5.05 -11.80 8.42
N ASN A 405 -3.95 -11.57 9.15
CA ASN A 405 -3.91 -10.69 10.30
C ASN A 405 -2.79 -9.66 10.15
N ALA A 406 -2.84 -8.61 10.96
CA ALA A 406 -1.73 -7.69 11.12
C ALA A 406 -1.29 -7.67 12.59
N ILE A 407 -0.03 -7.29 12.83
CA ILE A 407 0.51 -7.00 14.14
C ILE A 407 0.64 -5.49 14.24
N ALA A 408 -0.11 -4.88 15.15
CA ALA A 408 0.09 -3.49 15.53
C ALA A 408 0.95 -3.45 16.79
N VAL A 409 1.98 -2.63 16.78
CA VAL A 409 2.78 -2.33 17.97
C VAL A 409 2.61 -0.85 18.28
N PHE A 410 2.29 -0.55 19.53
CA PHE A 410 2.12 0.81 20.00
C PHE A 410 2.67 0.95 21.42
N ARG A 411 2.92 2.20 21.82
CA ARG A 411 3.28 2.51 23.20
C ARG A 411 2.05 2.95 23.96
N ASP A 412 1.63 2.14 24.92
CA ASP A 412 0.45 2.40 25.74
C ASP A 412 0.61 3.72 26.52
N ALA A 413 -0.42 4.57 26.47
CA ALA A 413 -0.41 5.90 27.03
C ALA A 413 -0.58 5.90 28.56
N ASP A 414 -1.19 4.88 29.13
CA ASP A 414 -1.50 4.78 30.56
C ASP A 414 -0.33 4.21 31.36
N ASN A 415 0.30 3.15 30.85
CA ASN A 415 1.33 2.40 31.55
C ASN A 415 2.73 2.51 30.92
N GLU A 416 2.85 3.17 29.76
CA GLU A 416 4.10 3.40 29.03
C GLU A 416 4.80 2.15 28.46
N ASN A 417 4.20 0.96 28.58
CA ASN A 417 4.70 -0.28 27.99
C ASN A 417 4.53 -0.27 26.47
N TYR A 418 5.29 -1.13 25.81
CA TYR A 418 4.99 -1.55 24.45
C TYR A 418 3.94 -2.65 24.49
N GLU A 419 2.87 -2.43 23.75
CA GLU A 419 1.82 -3.40 23.54
C GLU A 419 1.82 -3.84 22.08
N ALA A 420 1.58 -5.13 21.87
CA ALA A 420 1.44 -5.72 20.56
C ALA A 420 0.09 -6.43 20.44
N ASP A 421 -0.71 -5.97 19.49
CA ASP A 421 -2.05 -6.49 19.21
C ASP A 421 -2.06 -7.24 17.89
N LEU A 422 -2.72 -8.40 17.90
CA LEU A 422 -3.15 -9.07 16.68
C LEU A 422 -4.44 -8.42 16.18
N LEU A 423 -4.36 -7.79 15.02
CA LEU A 423 -5.49 -7.19 14.34
C LEU A 423 -6.09 -8.14 13.31
N ASN A 424 -7.42 -8.34 13.36
CA ASN A 424 -8.15 -9.17 12.42
C ASN A 424 -9.45 -8.50 11.96
N LEU A 425 -9.85 -8.75 10.71
CA LEU A 425 -11.13 -8.29 10.18
C LEU A 425 -12.17 -9.40 10.26
N ALA A 426 -13.38 -9.03 10.64
CA ALA A 426 -14.56 -9.89 10.59
C ALA A 426 -15.64 -9.21 9.73
N CYS A 427 -16.39 -10.00 8.96
CA CYS A 427 -17.60 -9.50 8.32
C CYS A 427 -18.69 -9.28 9.37
N GLY A 428 -19.41 -8.17 9.28
CA GLY A 428 -20.61 -7.96 10.08
C GLY A 428 -21.58 -9.11 9.90
N GLN A 429 -22.12 -9.61 11.02
CA GLN A 429 -23.24 -10.55 11.02
C GLN A 429 -24.56 -9.85 10.72
#